data_AF-A0A248YMF2-F1
#
_entry.id   AF-A0A248YMF2-F1
#
_cell.length_a   1.000
_cell.length_b   1.000
_cell.length_c   1.000
_cell.angle_alpha   90.00
_cell.angle_beta   90.00
_cell.angle_gamma   90.00
#
_symmetry.space_group_name_H-M   'P 1'
#
loop_
_entity.id
_entity.type
_entity.pdbx_description
1 polymer ?
#
loop_
_entity_poly.entity_id
_entity_poly.type
_entity_poly.pdbx_seq_one_letter_code
_entity_poly.pdbx_strand_id
1 'polypeptide(L)'
;MVKWEYALIVRRRQAEGQSWGLYYFWYGPDGSRVDVTAYGDTAIAHLNRVGADGWELVSAAEDVNNLQGTTEVFRYHLKRPIRSA
;
A
#
# COMPACT_ATOMS: atom_id res chain seq x y z
N MET A 1 -14.87 23.36 -4.16
CA MET A 1 -14.90 21.98 -3.63
C MET A 1 -13.54 21.36 -3.86
N VAL A 2 -12.93 20.76 -2.84
CA VAL A 2 -11.59 20.12 -2.97
C VAL A 2 -11.73 18.84 -3.79
N LYS A 3 -10.85 18.64 -4.78
CA LYS A 3 -10.72 17.38 -5.51
C LYS A 3 -9.64 16.53 -4.84
N TRP A 4 -9.83 15.21 -4.85
CA TRP A 4 -8.94 14.25 -4.22
C TRP A 4 -8.39 13.27 -5.24
N GLU A 5 -7.15 12.87 -5.04
CA GLU A 5 -6.60 11.67 -5.66
C GLU A 5 -6.35 10.60 -4.62
N TYR A 6 -6.36 9.34 -5.06
CA TYR A 6 -6.32 8.17 -4.21
C TYR A 6 -5.18 7.27 -4.62
N ALA A 7 -4.62 6.59 -3.63
CA ALA A 7 -3.58 5.60 -3.82
C ALA A 7 -3.76 4.44 -2.82
N LEU A 8 -3.02 3.38 -3.06
CA LEU A 8 -3.10 2.17 -2.25
C LEU A 8 -1.70 1.60 -2.01
N ILE A 9 -1.38 1.31 -0.75
CA ILE A 9 -0.27 0.40 -0.42
C ILE A 9 -0.88 -0.98 -0.18
N VAL A 10 -0.34 -1.99 -0.85
CA VAL A 10 -0.70 -3.39 -0.65
C VAL A 10 0.49 -4.12 -0.06
N ARG A 11 0.36 -4.59 1.18
CA ARG A 11 1.29 -5.54 1.80
C ARG A 11 0.83 -6.96 1.48
N ARG A 12 1.74 -7.78 0.98
CA ARG A 12 1.51 -9.20 0.70
C ARG A 12 2.52 -10.03 1.46
N ARG A 13 2.05 -11.02 2.21
CA ARG A 13 2.91 -12.10 2.70
C ARG A 13 2.88 -13.22 1.67
N GLN A 14 4.00 -13.62 1.09
CA GLN A 14 4.03 -14.69 0.08
C GLN A 14 5.14 -15.69 0.40
N ALA A 15 4.97 -16.94 0.00
CA ALA A 15 6.03 -17.93 0.08
C ALA A 15 7.10 -17.66 -0.98
N GLU A 16 8.37 -17.69 -0.57
CA GLU A 16 9.54 -17.54 -1.43
C GLU A 16 10.43 -18.78 -1.25
N GLY A 17 10.16 -19.83 -2.05
CA GLY A 17 10.81 -21.12 -1.86
C GLY A 17 10.43 -21.75 -0.52
N GLN A 18 11.40 -21.90 0.40
CA GLN A 18 11.18 -22.42 1.75
C GLN A 18 10.99 -21.32 2.82
N SER A 19 11.11 -20.04 2.46
CA SER A 19 10.91 -18.91 3.37
C SER A 19 9.61 -18.17 3.07
N TRP A 20 9.24 -17.25 3.97
CA TRP A 20 8.13 -16.31 3.76
C TRP A 20 8.70 -14.90 3.60
N GLY A 21 8.27 -14.20 2.56
CA GLY A 21 8.60 -12.81 2.31
C GLY A 21 7.42 -11.88 2.57
N LEU A 22 7.72 -10.64 2.96
CA LEU A 22 6.76 -9.53 3.01
C LEU A 22 7.08 -8.57 1.87
N TYR A 23 6.12 -8.37 0.99
CA TYR A 23 6.25 -7.50 -0.18
C TYR A 23 5.28 -6.34 -0.08
N TYR A 24 5.71 -5.18 -0.55
CA TYR A 24 4.92 -3.96 -0.54
C TYR A 24 4.80 -3.41 -1.95
N PHE A 25 3.57 -3.14 -2.38
CA PHE A 25 3.28 -2.55 -3.69
C PHE A 25 2.53 -1.23 -3.53
N TRP A 26 3.03 -0.19 -4.18
CA TRP A 26 2.34 1.07 -4.37
C TRP A 26 1.48 1.01 -5.62
N TYR A 27 0.23 1.43 -5.51
CA TYR A 27 -0.67 1.70 -6.63
C TYR A 27 -0.95 3.20 -6.67
N GLY A 28 -0.46 3.85 -7.73
CA GLY A 28 -0.57 5.29 -7.92
C GLY A 28 -1.93 5.73 -8.44
N PRO A 29 -2.23 7.04 -8.33
CA PRO A 29 -3.48 7.63 -8.85
C PRO A 29 -3.60 7.55 -10.38
N ASP A 30 -2.48 7.35 -11.08
CA ASP A 30 -2.36 7.13 -12.52
C ASP A 30 -2.55 5.65 -12.92
N GLY A 31 -2.81 4.75 -11.96
CA GLY A 31 -2.90 3.31 -12.18
C GLY A 31 -1.54 2.60 -12.24
N SER A 32 -0.43 3.32 -12.01
CA SER A 32 0.89 2.71 -11.92
C SER A 32 0.97 1.72 -10.76
N ARG A 33 1.79 0.67 -10.91
CA ARG A 33 2.12 -0.28 -9.86
C ARG A 33 3.63 -0.34 -9.69
N VAL A 34 4.11 -0.06 -8.49
CA VAL A 34 5.54 -0.05 -8.17
C VAL A 34 5.81 -0.97 -6.98
N ASP A 35 6.83 -1.83 -7.10
CA ASP A 35 7.34 -2.56 -5.94
C ASP A 35 8.14 -1.60 -5.07
N VAL A 36 7.70 -1.45 -3.83
CA VAL A 36 8.30 -0.57 -2.84
C VAL A 36 8.89 -1.33 -1.67
N THR A 37 9.03 -2.66 -1.77
CA THR A 37 9.52 -3.54 -0.69
C THR A 37 10.84 -3.05 -0.09
N ALA A 38 11.76 -2.55 -0.93
CA ALA A 38 13.07 -2.04 -0.49
C ALA A 38 13.01 -0.81 0.45
N TYR A 39 11.84 -0.19 0.62
CA TYR A 39 11.66 1.00 1.45
C TYR A 39 11.57 0.72 2.95
N GLY A 40 11.40 -0.56 3.33
CA GLY A 40 11.47 -1.04 4.70
C GLY A 40 10.59 -2.26 4.97
N ASP A 41 10.83 -2.91 6.11
CA ASP A 41 10.20 -4.19 6.44
C ASP A 41 8.85 -4.05 7.18
N THR A 42 8.43 -2.83 7.50
CA THR A 42 7.21 -2.57 8.27
C THR A 42 6.26 -1.66 7.53
N ALA A 43 4.95 -1.89 7.69
CA ALA A 43 3.93 -1.04 7.08
C ALA A 43 4.05 0.43 7.54
N ILE A 44 4.46 0.65 8.79
CA ILE A 44 4.67 1.99 9.36
C ILE A 44 5.76 2.75 8.58
N ALA A 45 6.85 2.09 8.17
CA ALA A 45 7.90 2.75 7.40
C ALA A 45 7.37 3.29 6.05
N HIS A 46 6.55 2.50 5.36
CA HIS A 46 5.90 2.91 4.11
C HIS A 46 4.88 4.03 4.33
N LEU A 47 4.04 3.91 5.35
CA LEU A 47 3.03 4.92 5.69
C LEU A 47 3.66 6.26 6.06
N ASN A 48 4.73 6.27 6.86
CA ASN A 48 5.44 7.48 7.22
C ASN A 48 6.07 8.16 5.99
N ARG A 49 6.63 7.37 5.06
CA ARG A 49 7.22 7.90 3.81
C ARG A 49 6.16 8.59 2.95
N VAL A 50 5.05 7.92 2.66
CA VAL A 50 3.98 8.55 1.85
C VAL A 50 3.26 9.67 2.59
N GLY A 51 3.20 9.60 3.93
CA GLY A 51 2.70 10.69 4.77
C GLY A 51 3.54 11.96 4.63
N ALA A 52 4.87 11.83 4.51
CA ALA A 52 5.76 12.96 4.23
C ALA A 52 5.48 13.59 2.85
N ASP A 53 4.98 12.81 1.89
CA ASP A 53 4.55 13.27 0.56
C ASP A 53 3.11 13.82 0.54
N GLY A 54 2.49 13.97 1.70
CA GLY A 54 1.15 14.53 1.89
C GLY A 54 0.00 13.55 1.72
N TRP A 55 0.25 12.25 1.73
CA TRP A 55 -0.80 11.23 1.72
C TRP A 55 -1.37 10.99 3.12
N GLU A 56 -2.69 10.99 3.22
CA GLU A 56 -3.42 10.70 4.45
C GLU A 56 -3.99 9.28 4.41
N LEU A 57 -3.80 8.51 5.49
CA LEU A 57 -4.42 7.20 5.65
C LEU A 57 -5.93 7.36 5.88
N VAL A 58 -6.73 6.77 4.99
CA VAL A 58 -8.19 6.76 5.05
C VAL A 58 -8.69 5.51 5.76
N SER A 59 -8.16 4.36 5.38
CA SER A 59 -8.54 3.07 5.96
C SER A 59 -7.44 2.03 5.79
N ALA A 60 -7.39 1.09 6.72
CA ALA A 60 -6.61 -0.13 6.59
C ALA A 60 -7.59 -1.30 6.63
N ALA A 61 -7.47 -2.21 5.68
CA ALA A 61 -8.30 -3.41 5.62
C ALA A 61 -7.41 -4.64 5.41
N GLU A 62 -7.64 -5.66 6.21
CA GLU A 62 -7.14 -7.00 5.95
C GLU A 62 -8.15 -7.73 5.06
N ASP A 63 -7.67 -8.30 3.97
CA ASP A 63 -8.48 -9.15 3.11
C ASP A 63 -8.53 -10.56 3.69
N VAL A 64 -9.37 -10.75 4.71
CA VAL A 64 -9.57 -12.02 5.41
C VAL A 64 -10.25 -13.09 4.54
N ASN A 65 -10.82 -12.71 3.40
CA ASN A 65 -11.53 -13.60 2.48
C ASN A 65 -10.62 -14.19 1.39
N ASN A 66 -9.31 -13.92 1.42
CA ASN A 66 -8.33 -14.54 0.53
C ASN A 66 -8.02 -16.00 0.97
N LEU A 67 -9.08 -16.76 1.23
CA LEU A 67 -9.13 -18.08 1.86
C LEU A 67 -8.79 -19.25 0.93
N GLN A 68 -8.16 -19.00 -0.21
CA GLN A 68 -7.60 -20.06 -1.05
C GLN A 68 -6.12 -19.83 -1.26
N GLY A 69 -5.36 -20.01 -0.18
CA GLY A 69 -3.94 -20.31 -0.20
C GLY A 69 -3.03 -19.15 -0.59
N THR A 70 -2.10 -18.83 0.32
CA THR A 70 -0.77 -18.26 0.08
C THR A 70 -0.54 -16.77 0.23
N THR A 71 -1.54 -15.90 0.43
CA THR A 71 -1.24 -14.47 0.66
C THR A 71 -2.13 -13.74 1.65
N GLU A 72 -1.59 -13.42 2.83
CA GLU A 72 -2.15 -12.34 3.67
C GLU A 72 -2.00 -11.03 2.89
N VAL A 73 -3.12 -10.37 2.61
CA VAL A 73 -3.14 -9.10 1.88
C VAL A 73 -3.70 -8.02 2.79
N PHE A 74 -2.86 -7.04 3.11
CA PHE A 74 -3.26 -5.84 3.82
C PHE A 74 -3.27 -4.66 2.86
N ARG A 75 -4.35 -3.88 2.89
CA ARG A 75 -4.61 -2.75 2.00
C ARG A 75 -4.69 -1.47 2.81
N TYR A 76 -3.82 -0.51 2.53
CA TYR A 76 -3.80 0.81 3.14
C TYR A 76 -4.25 1.85 2.11
N HIS A 77 -5.47 2.33 2.25
CA HIS A 77 -6.09 3.29 1.34
C HIS A 77 -5.68 4.70 1.73
N LEU A 78 -5.19 5.45 0.76
CA LEU A 78 -4.61 6.77 0.96
C LEU A 78 -5.34 7.78 0.09
N LYS A 79 -5.38 9.03 0.54
CA LYS A 79 -5.84 10.17 -0.26
C LYS A 79 -4.92 11.36 -0.09
N ARG A 80 -4.91 12.26 -1.06
CA ARG A 80 -4.40 13.62 -0.89
C ARG A 80 -5.14 14.61 -1.78
N PRO A 81 -5.15 15.92 -1.46
CA PRO A 81 -5.76 16.92 -2.33
C PRO A 81 -5.03 16.99 -3.67
N ILE A 82 -5.78 17.08 -4.78
CA ILE A 82 -5.20 17.44 -6.08
C ILE A 82 -4.77 18.90 -5.97
N ARG A 83 -3.46 19.14 -6.03
CA ARG A 83 -2.96 20.51 -6.16
C ARG A 83 -3.30 21.00 -7.56
N SER A 84 -4.12 22.04 -7.65
CA SER A 84 -4.27 22.79 -8.89
C SER A 84 -2.89 23.33 -9.26
N ALA A 85 -2.44 23.05 -10.48
CA ALA A 85 -1.24 23.64 -11.05
C ALA A 85 -1.39 25.17 -11.17
#